data_AF-A0A7Y5Y6M1-F1
#
_entry.id   AF-A0A7Y5Y6M1-F1
#
_cell.length_a   1.000
_cell.length_b   1.000
_cell.length_c   1.000
_cell.angle_alpha   90.00
_cell.angle_beta   90.00
_cell.angle_gamma   90.00
#
_symmetry.space_group_name_H-M   'P 1'
#
loop_
_entity.id
_entity.type
_entity.pdbx_description
1 polymer ?
#
loop_
_entity_poly.entity_id
_entity_poly.type
_entity_poly.pdbx_seq_one_letter_code
_entity_poly.pdbx_strand_id
1 'polypeptide(L)'
;SLRDFIDATQADYEDPSQAQANRFKQAILLAASPDGIGLTTSKGVHAHAGAELTLSSGTDTSIAAGKSLLASVAEKIGLFAFKAGIKLFSAKGKVEVQAQSDDLDLIAEKVARLLSTSGRVEIHAKDEVVISAGGSFIRINASGITHGTAGAWEAKASQHAMTGPARLSYAMPLLPASDLNLPKRYPYSQ
;
A
#
# COMPACT_ATOMS: atom_id res chain seq x y z
N SER A 1 -3.20 12.62 32.98
CA SER A 1 -3.16 11.16 32.74
C SER A 1 -4.58 10.65 32.52
N LEU A 2 -4.78 9.41 32.04
CA LEU A 2 -6.14 8.82 31.93
C LEU A 2 -6.87 8.79 33.28
N ARG A 3 -6.13 8.66 34.39
CA ARG A 3 -6.67 8.78 35.75
C ARG A 3 -7.16 10.20 36.05
N ASP A 4 -6.34 11.21 35.76
CA ASP A 4 -6.69 12.62 35.98
C ASP A 4 -7.91 13.04 35.15
N PHE A 5 -8.11 12.43 33.98
CA PHE A 5 -9.29 12.65 33.14
C PHE A 5 -10.54 11.96 33.70
N ILE A 6 -10.42 10.72 34.19
CA ILE A 6 -11.52 10.00 34.83
C ILE A 6 -11.95 10.70 36.13
N ASP A 7 -11.00 11.11 36.97
CA ASP A 7 -11.26 11.87 38.20
C ASP A 7 -11.96 13.20 37.90
N ALA A 8 -11.54 13.91 36.85
CA ALA A 8 -12.20 15.13 36.40
C ALA A 8 -13.64 14.89 35.95
N THR A 9 -14.00 13.68 35.52
CA THR A 9 -15.38 13.33 35.11
C THR A 9 -16.26 12.75 36.21
N GLN A 10 -15.68 12.31 37.34
CA GLN A 10 -16.39 11.58 38.40
C GLN A 10 -16.42 12.31 39.76
N ALA A 11 -15.72 13.44 39.92
CA ALA A 11 -15.78 14.20 41.18
C ALA A 11 -17.18 14.78 41.44
N ASP A 12 -17.77 14.42 42.59
CA ASP A 12 -19.02 15.03 43.10
C ASP A 12 -18.75 16.48 43.54
N TYR A 13 -19.60 17.43 43.11
CA TYR A 13 -19.48 18.83 43.52
C TYR A 13 -20.52 19.16 44.59
N GLU A 14 -20.04 19.65 45.75
CA GLU A 14 -20.88 20.12 46.88
C GLU A 14 -21.50 21.52 46.64
N ASP A 15 -21.08 22.25 45.61
CA ASP A 15 -21.52 23.63 45.33
C ASP A 15 -22.43 23.72 44.08
N PRO A 16 -23.71 24.13 44.22
CA PRO A 16 -24.66 24.25 43.11
C PRO A 16 -24.28 25.32 42.07
N SER A 17 -23.36 26.23 42.37
CA SER A 17 -22.85 27.23 41.40
C SER A 17 -21.82 26.68 40.41
N GLN A 18 -21.30 25.47 40.64
CA GLN A 18 -20.35 24.79 39.73
C GLN A 18 -21.00 23.73 38.83
N ALA A 19 -22.33 23.59 38.86
CA ALA A 19 -23.12 22.64 38.05
C ALA A 19 -22.97 22.80 36.52
N GLN A 20 -22.21 23.80 36.05
CA GLN A 20 -22.04 24.15 34.65
C GLN A 20 -20.64 23.83 34.06
N ALA A 21 -19.70 23.31 34.87
CA ALA A 21 -18.29 23.20 34.47
C ALA A 21 -17.85 21.86 33.83
N ASN A 22 -18.64 20.78 33.93
CA ASN A 22 -18.19 19.44 33.52
C ASN A 22 -18.93 18.79 32.36
N ARG A 23 -19.65 19.57 31.57
CA ARG A 23 -20.40 19.03 30.44
C ARG A 23 -19.55 19.15 29.18
N PHE A 24 -19.28 18.03 28.52
CA PHE A 24 -18.93 18.04 27.11
C PHE A 24 -19.94 18.97 26.41
N LYS A 25 -19.44 20.07 25.83
CA LYS A 25 -20.28 21.09 25.18
C LYS A 25 -20.96 20.57 23.90
N GLN A 26 -20.67 19.32 23.54
CA GLN A 26 -21.19 18.57 22.40
C GLN A 26 -21.62 17.18 22.87
N ALA A 27 -22.64 16.60 22.22
CA ALA A 27 -23.07 15.24 22.51
C ALA A 27 -22.02 14.24 22.00
N ILE A 28 -21.16 13.78 22.92
CA ILE A 28 -20.12 12.78 22.61
C ILE A 28 -20.37 11.49 23.39
N LEU A 29 -19.91 10.37 22.83
CA LEU A 29 -19.80 9.09 23.53
C LEU A 29 -18.32 8.80 23.77
N LEU A 30 -17.96 8.52 25.02
CA LEU A 30 -16.62 8.04 25.39
C LEU A 30 -16.75 6.70 26.11
N ALA A 31 -16.05 5.68 25.61
CA ALA A 31 -15.93 4.38 26.24
C ALA A 31 -14.46 4.15 26.63
N ALA A 32 -14.20 3.92 27.91
CA ALA A 32 -12.86 3.67 28.45
C ALA A 32 -12.92 2.57 29.52
N SER A 33 -11.88 1.74 29.58
CA SER A 33 -11.73 0.66 30.58
C SER A 33 -10.24 0.43 30.84
N PRO A 34 -9.80 0.29 32.10
CA PRO A 34 -8.40 0.01 32.43
C PRO A 34 -7.95 -1.40 32.01
N ASP A 35 -8.89 -2.35 31.91
CA ASP A 35 -8.59 -3.74 31.53
C ASP A 35 -8.86 -4.00 30.04
N GLY A 36 -9.97 -3.50 29.48
CA GLY A 36 -10.28 -3.68 28.07
C GLY A 36 -11.72 -3.38 27.64
N ILE A 37 -11.92 -3.29 26.33
CA ILE A 37 -13.20 -3.08 25.66
C ILE A 37 -13.35 -4.11 24.54
N GLY A 38 -14.47 -4.83 24.50
CA GLY A 38 -14.78 -5.81 23.45
C GLY A 38 -16.03 -5.40 22.66
N LEU A 39 -15.93 -5.43 21.33
CA LEU A 39 -17.05 -5.22 20.40
C LEU A 39 -17.23 -6.46 19.54
N THR A 40 -18.28 -7.25 19.78
CA THR A 40 -18.49 -8.55 19.13
C THR A 40 -19.93 -8.75 18.70
N THR A 41 -20.15 -9.44 17.58
CA THR A 41 -21.48 -9.78 17.06
C THR A 41 -21.38 -10.94 16.08
N SER A 42 -22.44 -11.73 15.95
CA SER A 42 -22.52 -12.84 14.99
C SER A 42 -22.84 -12.38 13.57
N LYS A 43 -23.28 -11.13 13.38
CA LYS A 43 -23.71 -10.60 12.07
C LYS A 43 -22.66 -9.68 11.45
N GLY A 44 -22.38 -8.52 12.06
CA GLY A 44 -21.41 -7.57 11.53
C GLY A 44 -21.33 -6.26 12.30
N VAL A 45 -20.20 -5.56 12.15
CA VAL A 45 -19.92 -4.25 12.74
C VAL A 45 -19.79 -3.23 11.62
N HIS A 46 -20.40 -2.05 11.78
CA HIS A 46 -20.24 -0.91 10.87
C HIS A 46 -19.68 0.28 11.67
N ALA A 47 -18.51 0.76 11.27
CA ALA A 47 -17.88 1.95 11.84
C ALA A 47 -17.76 3.00 10.72
N HIS A 48 -18.31 4.18 10.97
CA HIS A 48 -18.32 5.27 10.01
C HIS A 48 -18.10 6.60 10.73
N ALA A 49 -17.33 7.48 10.11
CA ALA A 49 -17.16 8.85 10.51
C ALA A 49 -17.29 9.74 9.27
N GLY A 50 -18.01 10.86 9.39
CA GLY A 50 -18.19 11.80 8.28
C GLY A 50 -16.92 12.61 7.95
N ALA A 51 -15.92 12.59 8.83
CA ALA A 51 -14.65 13.29 8.65
C ALA A 51 -13.46 12.32 8.71
N GLU A 52 -13.16 11.75 9.88
CA GLU A 52 -11.95 10.95 10.10
C GLU A 52 -12.23 9.74 11.01
N LEU A 53 -11.59 8.62 10.72
CA LEU A 53 -11.52 7.44 11.58
C LEU A 53 -10.05 7.12 11.87
N THR A 54 -9.68 7.13 13.15
CA THR A 54 -8.29 6.89 13.59
C THR A 54 -8.21 5.69 14.51
N LEU A 55 -7.29 4.79 14.21
CA LEU A 55 -7.00 3.59 14.99
C LEU A 55 -5.53 3.65 15.42
N SER A 56 -5.29 3.57 16.72
CA SER A 56 -3.94 3.59 17.30
C SER A 56 -3.82 2.53 18.39
N SER A 57 -2.62 1.96 18.52
CA SER A 57 -2.29 0.96 19.53
C SER A 57 -0.89 1.26 20.08
N GLY A 58 -0.66 0.93 21.35
CA GLY A 58 0.66 1.09 21.98
C GLY A 58 1.63 -0.04 21.66
N THR A 59 1.12 -1.17 21.17
CA THR A 59 1.90 -2.37 20.84
C THR A 59 1.60 -2.79 19.41
N ASP A 60 0.64 -3.70 19.21
CA ASP A 60 0.32 -4.29 17.92
C ASP A 60 -1.12 -3.96 17.51
N THR A 61 -1.32 -3.77 16.21
CA THR A 61 -2.64 -3.75 15.57
C THR A 61 -2.76 -4.98 14.67
N SER A 62 -3.70 -5.87 14.96
CA SER A 62 -3.98 -7.06 14.15
C SER A 62 -5.33 -6.91 13.45
N ILE A 63 -5.37 -7.22 12.15
CA ILE A 63 -6.59 -7.27 11.34
C ILE A 63 -6.63 -8.65 10.69
N ALA A 64 -7.67 -9.42 11.01
CA ALA A 64 -7.88 -10.75 10.44
C ALA A 64 -9.27 -10.83 9.80
N ALA A 65 -9.33 -11.37 8.59
CA ALA A 65 -10.57 -11.56 7.84
C ALA A 65 -10.66 -13.01 7.33
N GLY A 66 -11.82 -13.66 7.51
CA GLY A 66 -12.00 -15.05 7.10
C GLY A 66 -12.10 -15.27 5.59
N LYS A 67 -12.47 -14.24 4.82
CA LYS A 67 -12.64 -14.33 3.36
C LYS A 67 -11.82 -13.30 2.60
N SER A 68 -12.01 -12.01 2.88
CA SER A 68 -11.36 -10.94 2.12
C SER A 68 -11.15 -9.70 2.99
N LEU A 69 -10.03 -9.02 2.76
CA LEU A 69 -9.78 -7.66 3.21
C LEU A 69 -9.78 -6.77 1.97
N LEU A 70 -10.71 -5.83 1.90
CA LEU A 70 -10.86 -4.89 0.80
C LEU A 70 -10.64 -3.48 1.32
N ALA A 71 -9.77 -2.72 0.67
CA ALA A 71 -9.51 -1.32 0.99
C ALA A 71 -9.64 -0.49 -0.29
N SER A 72 -10.59 0.44 -0.29
CA SER A 72 -10.80 1.38 -1.39
C SER A 72 -10.59 2.79 -0.86
N VAL A 73 -9.70 3.55 -1.51
CA VAL A 73 -9.36 4.92 -1.12
C VAL A 73 -9.49 5.86 -2.30
N ALA A 74 -9.83 7.11 -2.03
CA ALA A 74 -9.96 8.16 -3.04
C ALA A 74 -8.60 8.69 -3.51
N GLU A 75 -7.69 8.93 -2.56
CA GLU A 75 -6.46 9.67 -2.82
C GLU A 75 -5.20 8.80 -2.70
N LYS A 76 -4.96 8.18 -1.53
CA LYS A 76 -3.71 7.45 -1.29
C LYS A 76 -3.82 6.34 -0.24
N ILE A 77 -2.97 5.33 -0.39
CA ILE A 77 -2.62 4.37 0.67
C ILE A 77 -1.15 4.61 1.04
N GLY A 78 -0.86 4.74 2.32
CA GLY A 78 0.51 4.82 2.85
C GLY A 78 0.78 3.69 3.84
N LEU A 79 1.84 2.91 3.62
CA LEU A 79 2.29 1.85 4.51
C LEU A 79 3.75 2.10 4.86
N PHE A 80 4.05 2.19 6.17
CA PHE A 80 5.39 2.51 6.64
C PHE A 80 5.76 1.64 7.84
N ALA A 81 6.98 1.11 7.81
CA ALA A 81 7.56 0.33 8.91
C ALA A 81 8.96 0.85 9.23
N PHE A 82 9.19 1.25 10.48
CA PHE A 82 10.42 1.93 10.88
C PHE A 82 11.60 0.98 11.16
N LYS A 83 11.34 -0.21 11.76
CA LYS A 83 12.41 -1.12 12.22
C LYS A 83 12.45 -2.45 11.47
N ALA A 84 11.33 -3.16 11.42
CA ALA A 84 11.29 -4.56 10.98
C ALA A 84 10.90 -4.76 9.50
N GLY A 85 10.65 -3.68 8.77
CA GLY A 85 10.27 -3.70 7.35
C GLY A 85 8.85 -4.21 7.09
N ILE A 86 8.54 -4.43 5.82
CA ILE A 86 7.23 -4.87 5.32
C ILE A 86 7.39 -6.24 4.67
N LYS A 87 6.40 -7.11 4.89
CA LYS A 87 6.30 -8.43 4.25
C LYS A 87 4.91 -8.59 3.63
N LEU A 88 4.87 -8.96 2.36
CA LEU A 88 3.64 -9.21 1.60
C LEU A 88 3.72 -10.60 1.00
N PHE A 89 2.80 -11.49 1.37
CA PHE A 89 2.82 -12.89 0.93
C PHE A 89 1.45 -13.34 0.45
N SER A 90 1.46 -14.18 -0.59
CA SER A 90 0.31 -14.98 -1.02
C SER A 90 0.72 -16.45 -0.95
N ALA A 91 0.03 -17.24 -0.11
CA ALA A 91 0.30 -18.67 -0.02
C ALA A 91 -0.18 -19.43 -1.27
N LYS A 92 -1.28 -18.96 -1.86
CA LYS A 92 -1.86 -19.44 -3.12
C LYS A 92 -2.50 -18.28 -3.84
N GLY A 93 -2.38 -18.28 -5.17
CA GLY A 93 -2.93 -17.23 -6.02
C GLY A 93 -1.93 -16.12 -6.34
N LYS A 94 -2.27 -15.36 -7.38
CA LYS A 94 -1.42 -14.32 -7.97
C LYS A 94 -1.28 -13.12 -7.03
N VAL A 95 -0.07 -12.56 -6.96
CA VAL A 95 0.17 -11.20 -6.47
C VAL A 95 0.25 -10.29 -7.68
N GLU A 96 -0.52 -9.20 -7.65
CA GLU A 96 -0.60 -8.23 -8.73
C GLU A 96 -0.43 -6.82 -8.17
N VAL A 97 0.49 -6.07 -8.77
CA VAL A 97 0.76 -4.67 -8.45
C VAL A 97 0.71 -3.90 -9.76
N GLN A 98 -0.11 -2.86 -9.82
CA GLN A 98 -0.31 -2.04 -11.02
C GLN A 98 -0.37 -0.57 -10.63
N ALA A 99 0.32 0.27 -11.40
CA ALA A 99 0.04 1.69 -11.51
C ALA A 99 -0.65 1.89 -12.87
N GLN A 100 -1.95 2.22 -12.87
CA GLN A 100 -2.77 2.16 -14.09
C GLN A 100 -2.63 3.39 -14.98
N SER A 101 -2.24 4.52 -14.41
CA SER A 101 -2.14 5.82 -15.08
C SER A 101 -0.85 6.58 -14.75
N ASP A 102 0.07 5.97 -14.01
CA ASP A 102 1.27 6.62 -13.49
C ASP A 102 2.41 5.59 -13.35
N ASP A 103 3.57 6.04 -12.87
CA ASP A 103 4.79 5.25 -12.75
C ASP A 103 4.75 4.22 -11.60
N LEU A 104 5.55 3.16 -11.74
CA LEU A 104 5.79 2.16 -10.70
C LEU A 104 7.27 2.13 -10.32
N ASP A 105 7.59 2.62 -9.13
CA ASP A 105 8.95 2.60 -8.57
C ASP A 105 9.16 1.42 -7.59
N LEU A 106 10.26 0.68 -7.80
CA LEU A 106 10.74 -0.39 -6.91
C LEU A 106 12.20 -0.15 -6.54
N ILE A 107 12.41 0.59 -5.44
CA ILE A 107 13.73 1.10 -5.04
C ILE A 107 14.25 0.37 -3.80
N ALA A 108 15.53 -0.02 -3.81
CA ALA A 108 16.21 -0.60 -2.66
C ALA A 108 17.64 -0.05 -2.55
N GLU A 109 18.06 0.31 -1.33
CA GLU A 109 19.43 0.82 -1.07
C GLU A 109 20.50 -0.25 -1.31
N LYS A 110 20.20 -1.50 -0.94
CA LYS A 110 21.14 -2.62 -1.05
C LYS A 110 20.89 -3.44 -2.30
N VAL A 111 20.05 -4.46 -2.21
CA VAL A 111 19.86 -5.44 -3.29
C VAL A 111 18.38 -5.58 -3.60
N ALA A 112 18.01 -5.32 -4.85
CA ALA A 112 16.72 -5.70 -5.42
C ALA A 112 16.85 -7.04 -6.14
N ARG A 113 15.92 -7.97 -5.92
CA ARG A 113 15.92 -9.31 -6.53
C ARG A 113 14.57 -9.59 -7.16
N LEU A 114 14.58 -9.99 -8.43
CA LEU A 114 13.42 -10.51 -9.14
C LEU A 114 13.70 -11.96 -9.53
N LEU A 115 12.98 -12.89 -8.91
CA LEU A 115 13.28 -14.34 -8.98
C LEU A 115 12.03 -15.12 -9.37
N SER A 116 12.20 -16.11 -10.25
CA SER A 116 11.19 -17.11 -10.59
C SER A 116 11.81 -18.50 -10.39
N THR A 117 11.23 -19.32 -9.51
CA THR A 117 11.83 -20.60 -9.08
C THR A 117 11.51 -21.77 -10.01
N SER A 118 10.40 -21.70 -10.74
CA SER A 118 9.93 -22.80 -11.61
C SER A 118 9.43 -22.31 -12.97
N GLY A 119 9.44 -20.99 -13.21
CA GLY A 119 8.90 -20.38 -14.41
C GLY A 119 9.91 -19.48 -15.09
N ARG A 120 9.44 -18.32 -15.55
CA ARG A 120 10.24 -17.31 -16.23
C ARG A 120 10.02 -15.93 -15.63
N VAL A 121 10.93 -15.00 -15.91
CA VAL A 121 10.79 -13.57 -15.65
C VAL A 121 10.57 -12.89 -17.00
N GLU A 122 9.55 -12.05 -17.10
CA GLU A 122 9.22 -11.30 -18.30
C GLU A 122 9.28 -9.80 -18.01
N ILE A 123 9.93 -9.05 -18.89
CA ILE A 123 10.01 -7.58 -18.85
C ILE A 123 9.63 -7.10 -20.25
N HIS A 124 8.48 -6.45 -20.34
CA HIS A 124 7.95 -5.89 -21.58
C HIS A 124 7.71 -4.41 -21.40
N ALA A 125 8.12 -3.63 -22.40
CA ALA A 125 7.83 -2.21 -22.47
C ALA A 125 7.30 -1.89 -23.87
N LYS A 126 6.43 -0.88 -23.95
CA LYS A 126 5.90 -0.39 -25.23
C LYS A 126 7.01 0.28 -26.05
N ASP A 127 7.80 1.11 -25.39
CA ASP A 127 8.76 2.00 -26.05
C ASP A 127 10.21 1.55 -25.85
N GLU A 128 10.63 1.32 -24.60
CA GLU A 128 12.04 1.01 -24.30
C GLU A 128 12.25 0.21 -23.00
N VAL A 129 13.25 -0.67 -22.99
CA VAL A 129 13.83 -1.28 -21.79
C VAL A 129 15.31 -0.90 -21.69
N VAL A 130 15.73 -0.39 -20.53
CA VAL A 130 17.14 -0.08 -20.22
C VAL A 130 17.57 -0.84 -18.96
N ILE A 131 18.71 -1.53 -19.05
CA ILE A 131 19.39 -2.16 -17.92
C ILE A 131 20.80 -1.59 -17.86
N SER A 132 21.18 -0.95 -16.76
CA SER A 132 22.47 -0.27 -16.66
C SER A 132 23.13 -0.47 -15.29
N ALA A 133 24.47 -0.44 -15.29
CA ALA A 133 25.29 -0.51 -14.09
C ALA A 133 26.69 0.05 -14.37
N GLY A 134 27.21 0.93 -13.51
CA GLY A 134 28.59 1.42 -13.59
C GLY A 134 28.96 2.04 -14.96
N GLY A 135 28.01 2.71 -15.63
CA GLY A 135 28.19 3.28 -16.97
C GLY A 135 28.05 2.28 -18.14
N SER A 136 27.94 0.97 -17.86
CA SER A 136 27.60 -0.04 -18.87
C SER A 136 26.08 -0.18 -18.98
N PHE A 137 25.57 -0.53 -20.17
CA PHE A 137 24.13 -0.67 -20.38
C PHE A 137 23.76 -1.65 -21.50
N ILE A 138 22.52 -2.11 -21.45
CA ILE A 138 21.76 -2.73 -22.53
C ILE A 138 20.48 -1.93 -22.71
N ARG A 139 20.18 -1.54 -23.94
CA ARG A 139 18.98 -0.81 -24.34
C ARG A 139 18.26 -1.56 -25.46
N ILE A 140 16.96 -1.76 -25.30
CA ILE A 140 16.10 -2.49 -26.24
C ILE A 140 14.93 -1.58 -26.60
N ASN A 141 14.78 -1.24 -27.88
CA ASN A 141 13.69 -0.41 -28.38
C ASN A 141 13.39 -0.71 -29.86
N ALA A 142 12.50 0.06 -30.49
CA ALA A 142 12.10 -0.13 -31.88
C ALA A 142 13.26 -0.01 -32.90
N SER A 143 14.35 0.68 -32.55
CA SER A 143 15.55 0.79 -33.40
C SER A 143 16.48 -0.42 -33.30
N GLY A 144 16.27 -1.30 -32.32
CA GLY A 144 17.03 -2.54 -32.13
C GLY A 144 17.57 -2.71 -30.71
N ILE A 145 18.65 -3.48 -30.58
CA ILE A 145 19.35 -3.75 -29.31
C ILE A 145 20.70 -3.04 -29.35
N THR A 146 20.97 -2.17 -28.38
CA THR A 146 22.28 -1.52 -28.18
C THR A 146 22.87 -1.94 -26.85
N HIS A 147 24.11 -2.43 -26.84
CA HIS A 147 24.89 -2.61 -25.62
C HIS A 147 26.14 -1.72 -25.66
N GLY A 148 26.53 -1.16 -24.51
CA GLY A 148 27.69 -0.28 -24.40
C GLY A 148 28.40 -0.45 -23.08
N THR A 149 29.73 -0.32 -23.10
CA THR A 149 30.60 -0.33 -21.92
C THR A 149 31.87 0.46 -22.19
N ALA A 150 32.45 1.08 -21.16
CA ALA A 150 33.78 1.69 -21.23
C ALA A 150 34.91 0.69 -20.97
N GLY A 151 34.58 -0.50 -20.46
CA GLY A 151 35.53 -1.58 -20.18
C GLY A 151 35.61 -2.59 -21.31
N ALA A 152 36.18 -3.76 -21.01
CA ALA A 152 36.17 -4.89 -21.92
C ALA A 152 34.75 -5.48 -22.02
N TRP A 153 34.32 -5.79 -23.25
CA TRP A 153 33.15 -6.61 -23.51
C TRP A 153 33.60 -8.04 -23.82
N GLU A 154 33.36 -8.97 -22.90
CA GLU A 154 33.73 -10.39 -23.06
C GLU A 154 32.50 -11.24 -23.35
N ALA A 155 32.46 -11.89 -24.52
CA ALA A 155 31.44 -12.86 -24.90
C ALA A 155 32.05 -14.27 -24.92
N LYS A 156 31.69 -15.11 -23.93
CA LYS A 156 32.20 -16.48 -23.79
C LYS A 156 31.10 -17.48 -24.16
N ALA A 157 31.26 -18.17 -25.29
CA ALA A 157 30.33 -19.20 -25.75
C ALA A 157 31.06 -20.32 -26.51
N SER A 158 30.44 -21.51 -26.57
CA SER A 158 30.90 -22.60 -27.44
C SER A 158 30.66 -22.31 -28.93
N GLN A 159 29.67 -21.46 -29.25
CA GLN A 159 29.34 -21.02 -30.61
C GLN A 159 28.68 -19.64 -30.59
N HIS A 160 28.97 -18.83 -31.60
CA HIS A 160 28.22 -17.62 -31.94
C HIS A 160 27.60 -17.79 -33.33
N ALA A 161 26.29 -17.70 -33.44
CA ALA A 161 25.56 -17.81 -34.71
C ALA A 161 24.83 -16.49 -35.01
N MET A 162 24.92 -16.03 -36.26
CA MET A 162 24.24 -14.82 -36.75
C MET A 162 23.25 -15.22 -37.85
N THR A 163 22.10 -15.78 -37.46
CA THR A 163 21.13 -16.44 -38.35
C THR A 163 20.16 -15.48 -39.05
N GLY A 164 20.44 -14.18 -39.05
CA GLY A 164 19.53 -13.14 -39.52
C GLY A 164 18.54 -12.64 -38.46
N PRO A 165 17.68 -11.67 -38.82
CA PRO A 165 16.78 -11.00 -37.88
C PRO A 165 15.62 -11.91 -37.44
N ALA A 166 15.14 -11.69 -36.21
CA ALA A 166 13.93 -12.30 -35.67
C ALA A 166 13.07 -11.24 -34.97
N ARG A 167 11.77 -11.52 -34.82
CA ARG A 167 10.82 -10.62 -34.15
C ARG A 167 9.94 -11.40 -33.18
N LEU A 168 9.74 -10.83 -31.99
CA LEU A 168 8.76 -11.28 -31.01
C LEU A 168 7.75 -10.16 -30.79
N SER A 169 6.46 -10.45 -30.85
CA SER A 169 5.39 -9.50 -30.56
C SER A 169 4.76 -9.86 -29.21
N TYR A 170 4.68 -8.88 -28.31
CA TYR A 170 3.96 -9.00 -27.05
C TYR A 170 2.75 -8.06 -27.05
N ALA A 171 1.56 -8.60 -26.76
CA ALA A 171 0.36 -7.78 -26.62
C ALA A 171 0.36 -7.13 -25.24
N MET A 172 0.60 -5.82 -25.19
CA MET A 172 0.55 -5.07 -23.93
C MET A 172 -0.86 -5.13 -23.33
N PRO A 173 -0.98 -5.29 -22.00
CA PRO A 173 -2.28 -5.25 -21.34
C PRO A 173 -2.92 -3.87 -21.52
N LEU A 174 -4.22 -3.84 -21.85
CA LEU A 174 -4.99 -2.62 -21.86
C LEU A 174 -5.32 -2.25 -20.40
N LEU A 175 -4.69 -1.20 -19.89
CA LEU A 175 -5.00 -0.67 -18.57
C LEU A 175 -6.27 0.19 -18.67
N PRO A 176 -7.21 0.07 -17.71
CA PRO A 176 -8.41 0.90 -17.71
C PRO A 176 -8.04 2.37 -17.48
N ALA A 177 -8.57 3.26 -18.32
CA ALA A 177 -8.61 4.69 -18.02
C ALA A 177 -9.83 4.97 -17.15
N SER A 178 -9.65 5.44 -15.92
CA SER A 178 -10.78 5.75 -15.03
C SER A 178 -10.65 7.15 -14.46
N ASP A 179 -11.67 7.98 -14.70
CA ASP A 179 -11.92 9.20 -13.94
C ASP A 179 -12.86 8.86 -12.78
N LEU A 180 -12.31 8.70 -11.57
CA LEU A 180 -13.11 8.46 -10.38
C LEU A 180 -13.88 9.74 -10.01
N ASN A 181 -15.14 9.84 -10.41
CA ASN A 181 -16.01 10.93 -10.03
C ASN A 181 -16.69 10.63 -8.68
N LEU A 182 -16.05 11.05 -7.58
CA LEU A 182 -16.65 10.92 -6.26
C LEU A 182 -17.78 11.95 -6.09
N PRO A 183 -18.98 11.52 -5.67
CA PRO A 183 -20.03 12.46 -5.31
C PRO A 183 -19.55 13.34 -4.14
N LYS A 184 -19.66 14.66 -4.29
CA LYS A 184 -19.15 15.64 -3.30
C LYS A 184 -19.80 15.55 -1.90
N ARG A 185 -20.86 14.75 -1.72
CA ARG A 185 -21.56 14.54 -0.43
C ARG A 185 -22.22 13.17 -0.40
N TYR A 186 -22.05 12.43 0.70
CA TYR A 186 -22.95 11.31 1.04
C TYR A 186 -24.30 11.88 1.47
N PRO A 187 -25.44 11.38 0.94
CA PRO A 187 -26.77 11.87 1.29
C PRO A 187 -27.23 11.28 2.63
N TYR A 188 -26.54 11.60 3.72
CA TYR A 188 -27.05 11.43 5.09
C TYR A 188 -26.57 12.60 5.96
N SER A 189 -27.00 13.80 5.58
CA SER A 189 -27.09 14.94 6.50
C SER A 189 -28.54 15.44 6.45
N GLN A 190 -29.37 14.87 7.33
CA GLN A 190 -30.65 15.44 7.77
C GLN A 190 -30.57 15.51 9.29
#